data_AF-A0A960YRB8-F1
#
_entry.id   AF-A0A960YRB8-F1
#
_cell.length_a   1.000
_cell.length_b   1.000
_cell.length_c   1.000
_cell.angle_alpha   90.00
_cell.angle_beta   90.00
_cell.angle_gamma   90.00
#
_symmetry.space_group_name_H-M   'P 1'
#
loop_
_entity.id
_entity.type
_entity.pdbx_description
1 polymer ?
#
loop_
_entity_poly.entity_id
_entity_poly.type
_entity_poly.pdbx_seq_one_letter_code
_entity_poly.pdbx_strand_id
1 'polypeptide(L)'
;ASACAIAGGIRVDTSMGLTPLDGLVMGTRCGDLDPAIVAYLQEKEKLIFQEVDTLLNRQSGLLGLGGASDMRDLLERESKGEQDAALAIDTFCYRVRKYIGAYFAALPGQVDAIIFTAGIGENSSVIRARIMKGLFEDRIYFDSETNERKVESGEGNLLTKEHSPIAVYAIPTDEEWMIARLARDLLVSKA
;
A
#
# COMPACT_ATOMS: atom_id res chain seq x y z
N ALA A 1 -5.36 -1.39 1.24
CA ALA A 1 -4.09 -1.13 0.55
C ALA A 1 -3.70 -2.38 -0.21
N SER A 2 -3.16 -2.26 -1.42
CA SER A 2 -2.57 -3.36 -2.17
C SER A 2 -1.35 -2.86 -2.93
N ALA A 3 -0.53 -3.79 -3.40
CA ALA A 3 0.55 -3.53 -4.34
C ALA A 3 0.38 -4.43 -5.57
N CYS A 4 0.88 -3.97 -6.71
CA CYS A 4 0.79 -4.66 -8.00
C CYS A 4 2.13 -4.57 -8.73
N ALA A 5 2.57 -5.69 -9.31
CA ALA A 5 3.75 -5.76 -10.17
C ALA A 5 3.31 -5.83 -11.63
N ILE A 6 3.87 -4.97 -12.48
CA ILE A 6 3.48 -4.84 -13.89
C ILE A 6 4.73 -4.96 -14.76
N ALA A 7 4.68 -5.84 -15.77
CA ALA A 7 5.72 -5.97 -16.78
C ALA A 7 5.09 -5.96 -18.18
N GLY A 8 5.64 -5.17 -19.10
CA GLY A 8 5.11 -5.07 -20.48
C GLY A 8 3.64 -4.65 -20.55
N GLY A 9 3.17 -3.85 -19.59
CA GLY A 9 1.76 -3.43 -19.48
C GLY A 9 0.81 -4.50 -18.93
N ILE A 10 1.31 -5.65 -18.48
CA ILE A 10 0.52 -6.75 -17.95
C ILE A 10 0.82 -6.93 -16.46
N ARG A 11 -0.24 -7.11 -15.66
CA ARG A 11 -0.13 -7.45 -14.23
C ARG A 11 0.48 -8.84 -14.07
N VAL A 12 1.70 -8.92 -13.56
CA VAL A 12 2.38 -10.19 -13.29
C VAL A 12 2.09 -10.70 -11.87
N ASP A 13 1.92 -9.81 -10.90
CA ASP A 13 1.65 -10.16 -9.49
C ASP A 13 0.80 -9.09 -8.78
N THR A 14 0.13 -9.46 -7.69
CA THR A 14 -0.69 -8.57 -6.86
C THR A 14 -0.78 -9.08 -5.42
N SER A 15 -0.84 -8.16 -4.45
CA SER A 15 -0.68 -8.52 -3.03
C SER A 15 -1.96 -9.09 -2.42
N MET A 16 -3.12 -8.76 -2.99
CA MET A 16 -4.38 -9.36 -2.57
C MET A 16 -4.54 -10.72 -3.23
N GLY A 17 -4.88 -11.73 -2.44
CA GLY A 17 -5.13 -13.09 -2.88
C GLY A 17 -6.59 -13.31 -3.29
N LEU A 18 -7.13 -14.46 -2.87
CA LEU A 18 -8.53 -14.82 -3.13
C LEU A 18 -9.52 -13.77 -2.60
N THR A 19 -9.18 -13.14 -1.48
CA THR A 19 -9.98 -12.07 -0.87
C THR A 19 -9.12 -10.83 -0.65
N PRO A 20 -9.74 -9.66 -0.43
CA PRO A 20 -9.02 -8.44 -0.09
C PRO A 20 -8.38 -8.42 1.31
N LEU A 21 -8.37 -9.54 2.03
CA LEU A 21 -7.78 -9.67 3.37
C LEU A 21 -6.27 -9.88 3.30
N ASP A 22 -5.83 -10.66 2.32
CA ASP A 22 -4.43 -11.04 2.13
C ASP A 22 -3.59 -9.84 1.66
N GLY A 23 -2.28 -9.87 1.94
CA GLY A 23 -1.36 -8.83 1.52
C GLY A 23 -0.99 -7.82 2.60
N LEU A 24 -1.15 -6.55 2.25
CA LEU A 24 -0.75 -5.44 3.10
C LEU A 24 -1.64 -5.30 4.34
N VAL A 25 -1.04 -4.89 5.45
CA VAL A 25 -1.78 -4.34 6.59
C VAL A 25 -2.60 -3.14 6.13
N MET A 26 -3.87 -3.07 6.52
CA MET A 26 -4.78 -1.99 6.14
C MET A 26 -5.42 -1.33 7.37
N GLY A 27 -6.36 -0.40 7.16
CA GLY A 27 -7.05 0.29 8.25
C GLY A 27 -7.63 -0.65 9.31
N THR A 28 -8.36 -1.68 8.89
CA THR A 28 -8.99 -2.64 9.82
C THR A 28 -8.70 -4.12 9.49
N ARG A 29 -7.98 -4.37 8.39
CA ARG A 29 -7.67 -5.72 7.89
C ARG A 29 -6.25 -6.10 8.27
N CYS A 30 -6.06 -7.36 8.67
CA CYS A 30 -4.77 -7.86 9.14
C CYS A 30 -3.66 -7.92 8.07
N GLY A 31 -3.98 -8.19 6.80
CA GLY A 31 -2.96 -8.52 5.80
C GLY A 31 -2.44 -9.95 5.96
N ASP A 32 -1.21 -10.21 5.50
CA ASP A 32 -0.61 -11.55 5.61
C ASP A 32 -0.55 -12.02 7.07
N LEU A 33 -1.03 -13.25 7.29
CA LEU A 33 -0.92 -13.96 8.54
C LEU A 33 -0.57 -15.43 8.31
N ASP A 34 -0.10 -16.08 9.37
CA ASP A 34 0.02 -17.54 9.38
C ASP A 34 -1.39 -18.17 9.31
N PRO A 35 -1.69 -19.06 8.34
CA PRO A 35 -2.97 -19.75 8.26
C PRO A 35 -3.36 -20.50 9.54
N ALA A 36 -2.38 -20.97 10.33
CA ALA A 36 -2.61 -21.68 11.58
C ALA A 36 -3.22 -20.79 12.69
N ILE A 37 -3.12 -19.45 12.58
CA ILE A 37 -3.70 -18.52 13.57
C ILE A 37 -5.21 -18.67 13.65
N VAL A 38 -5.90 -18.98 12.55
CA VAL A 38 -7.36 -19.14 12.55
C VAL A 38 -7.76 -20.27 13.50
N ALA A 39 -7.16 -21.45 13.35
CA ALA A 39 -7.42 -22.59 14.23
C ALA A 39 -6.99 -22.30 15.67
N TYR A 40 -5.83 -21.65 15.85
CA TYR A 40 -5.35 -21.26 17.17
C TYR A 40 -6.35 -20.37 17.93
N LEU A 41 -6.91 -19.35 17.26
CA LEU A 41 -7.90 -18.45 17.86
C LEU A 41 -9.19 -19.17 18.24
N GLN A 42 -9.66 -20.08 17.39
CA GLN A 42 -10.85 -20.87 17.71
C GLN A 42 -10.61 -21.80 18.91
N GLU A 43 -9.43 -22.42 19.00
CA GLU A 43 -9.12 -23.37 20.07
C GLU A 43 -8.81 -22.68 21.40
N LYS A 44 -8.03 -21.59 21.38
CA LYS A 44 -7.53 -20.91 22.58
C LYS A 44 -8.47 -19.84 23.07
N GLU A 45 -8.92 -18.96 22.19
CA GLU A 45 -9.81 -17.84 22.52
C GLU A 45 -11.30 -18.23 22.44
N LYS A 46 -11.59 -19.49 22.04
CA LYS A 46 -12.95 -20.03 21.92
C LYS A 46 -13.85 -19.24 20.96
N LEU A 47 -13.25 -18.54 20.00
CA LEU A 47 -13.97 -17.77 19.00
C LEU A 47 -14.63 -18.70 17.97
N ILE A 48 -15.85 -18.38 17.56
CA ILE A 48 -16.45 -19.01 16.38
C ILE A 48 -15.87 -18.41 15.09
N PHE A 49 -16.04 -19.10 13.97
CA PHE A 49 -15.48 -18.67 12.69
C PHE A 49 -15.87 -17.22 12.32
N GLN A 50 -17.13 -16.84 12.55
CA GLN A 50 -17.63 -15.49 12.25
C GLN A 50 -16.96 -14.40 13.10
N GLU A 51 -16.59 -14.72 14.34
CA GLU A 51 -15.87 -13.80 15.21
C GLU A 51 -14.43 -13.64 14.76
N VAL A 52 -13.77 -14.74 14.35
CA VAL A 52 -12.43 -14.68 13.75
C VAL A 52 -12.45 -13.89 12.44
N ASP A 53 -13.42 -14.12 11.56
CA ASP A 53 -13.56 -13.36 10.31
C ASP A 53 -13.73 -11.85 10.59
N THR A 54 -14.58 -11.51 11.57
CA THR A 54 -14.79 -10.13 12.01
C THR A 54 -13.50 -9.54 12.58
N LEU A 55 -12.78 -10.29 13.41
CA LEU A 55 -11.52 -9.87 14.00
C LEU A 55 -10.51 -9.51 12.90
N LEU A 56 -10.32 -10.41 11.94
CA LEU A 56 -9.33 -10.25 10.86
C LEU A 56 -9.71 -9.14 9.87
N ASN A 57 -11.00 -8.94 9.57
CA ASN A 57 -11.45 -7.96 8.59
C ASN A 57 -11.72 -6.55 9.15
N ARG A 58 -12.16 -6.47 10.41
CA ARG A 58 -12.76 -5.24 10.98
C ARG A 58 -12.09 -4.73 12.24
N GLN A 59 -11.31 -5.56 12.94
CA GLN A 59 -10.72 -5.20 14.25
C GLN A 59 -9.20 -5.37 14.27
N SER A 60 -8.57 -5.61 13.12
CA SER A 60 -7.13 -5.83 12.98
C SER A 60 -6.46 -4.64 12.30
N GLY A 61 -5.25 -4.85 11.77
CA GLY A 61 -4.53 -3.87 10.98
C GLY A 61 -4.12 -2.64 11.80
N LEU A 62 -4.20 -1.46 11.20
CA LEU A 62 -3.89 -0.19 11.85
C LEU A 62 -4.74 0.03 13.12
N LEU A 63 -6.04 -0.29 13.05
CA LEU A 63 -6.93 -0.20 14.21
C LEU A 63 -6.49 -1.13 15.34
N GLY A 64 -6.21 -2.40 15.02
CA GLY A 64 -5.81 -3.38 16.02
C GLY A 64 -4.44 -3.09 16.66
N LEU A 65 -3.51 -2.49 15.90
CA LEU A 65 -2.17 -2.18 16.38
C LEU A 65 -2.07 -0.83 17.08
N GLY A 66 -2.70 0.20 16.52
CA GLY A 66 -2.54 1.59 16.94
C GLY A 66 -3.80 2.23 17.49
N GLY A 67 -4.94 1.54 17.50
CA GLY A 67 -6.22 2.06 18.01
C GLY A 67 -6.95 3.03 17.08
N ALA A 68 -6.46 3.25 15.86
CA ALA A 68 -7.12 4.06 14.84
C ALA A 68 -6.93 3.46 13.44
N SER A 69 -7.93 3.58 12.57
CA SER A 69 -7.89 3.03 11.21
C SER A 69 -7.44 4.05 10.14
N ASP A 70 -7.48 5.34 10.45
CA ASP A 70 -7.00 6.42 9.58
C ASP A 70 -5.53 6.75 9.88
N MET A 71 -4.73 6.86 8.82
CA MET A 71 -3.30 7.14 8.94
C MET A 71 -3.00 8.55 9.47
N ARG A 72 -3.89 9.51 9.23
CA ARG A 72 -3.73 10.90 9.72
C ARG A 72 -3.86 10.94 11.25
N ASP A 73 -4.85 10.24 11.79
CA ASP A 73 -5.07 10.14 13.24
C ASP A 73 -3.88 9.46 13.91
N LEU A 74 -3.33 8.41 13.30
CA LEU A 74 -2.13 7.75 13.80
C LEU A 74 -0.90 8.65 13.80
N LEU A 75 -0.66 9.42 12.73
CA LEU A 75 0.44 10.38 12.66
C LEU A 75 0.31 11.48 13.73
N GLU A 76 -0.91 11.96 13.98
CA GLU A 76 -1.16 12.93 15.05
C GLU A 76 -0.85 12.33 16.43
N ARG A 77 -1.31 11.10 16.69
CA ARG A 77 -1.07 10.41 17.96
C ARG A 77 0.40 10.07 18.18
N GLU A 78 1.10 9.64 17.13
CA GLU A 78 2.54 9.44 17.16
C GLU A 78 3.27 10.75 17.50
N SER A 79 2.86 11.89 16.93
CA SER A 79 3.47 13.19 17.25
C SER A 79 3.31 13.60 18.73
N LYS A 80 2.31 13.02 19.42
CA LYS A 80 2.07 13.19 20.86
C LYS A 80 2.83 12.16 21.72
N GLY A 81 3.62 11.29 21.10
CA GLY A 81 4.45 10.28 21.75
C GLY A 81 3.76 8.94 22.01
N GLU A 82 2.61 8.67 21.39
CA GLU A 82 1.93 7.38 21.54
C GLU A 82 2.64 6.25 20.78
N GLN A 83 3.21 5.30 21.53
CA GLN A 83 4.04 4.23 20.96
C GLN A 83 3.27 3.24 20.08
N ASP A 84 2.02 2.92 20.43
CA ASP A 84 1.19 2.01 19.64
C ASP A 84 0.88 2.59 18.25
N ALA A 85 0.71 3.92 18.17
CA ALA A 85 0.52 4.59 16.89
C ALA A 85 1.79 4.53 16.01
N ALA A 86 2.96 4.76 16.62
CA ALA A 86 4.24 4.60 15.94
C ALA A 86 4.44 3.17 15.42
N LEU A 87 4.14 2.17 16.25
CA LEU A 87 4.24 0.74 15.89
C LEU A 87 3.32 0.39 14.72
N ALA A 88 2.08 0.89 14.70
CA ALA A 88 1.14 0.66 13.61
C ALA A 88 1.66 1.26 12.29
N ILE A 89 2.17 2.49 12.32
CA ILE A 89 2.75 3.18 11.16
C ILE A 89 3.97 2.42 10.63
N ASP A 90 4.89 2.04 11.52
CA ASP A 90 6.12 1.36 11.14
C ASP A 90 5.83 -0.03 10.58
N THR A 91 4.87 -0.75 11.16
CA THR A 91 4.42 -2.05 10.65
C THR A 91 3.85 -1.91 9.24
N PHE A 92 3.01 -0.90 9.00
CA PHE A 92 2.49 -0.61 7.67
C PHE A 92 3.62 -0.30 6.67
N CYS A 93 4.52 0.61 7.02
CA CYS A 93 5.63 1.00 6.15
C CYS A 93 6.58 -0.18 5.85
N TYR A 94 6.84 -1.03 6.86
CA TYR A 94 7.62 -2.24 6.71
C TYR A 94 6.96 -3.23 5.74
N ARG A 95 5.65 -3.49 5.90
CA ARG A 95 4.90 -4.41 5.04
C ARG A 95 4.88 -3.94 3.59
N VAL A 96 4.65 -2.66 3.33
CA VAL A 96 4.70 -2.11 1.96
C VAL A 96 6.09 -2.29 1.36
N ARG A 97 7.16 -1.93 2.10
CA ARG A 97 8.54 -2.07 1.64
C ARG A 97 8.91 -3.54 1.34
N LYS A 98 8.47 -4.47 2.18
CA LYS A 98 8.67 -5.91 1.98
C LYS A 98 8.02 -6.37 0.66
N TYR A 99 6.80 -5.92 0.38
CA TYR A 99 6.11 -6.23 -0.88
C TYR A 99 6.81 -5.60 -2.10
N ILE A 100 7.28 -4.35 -1.99
CA ILE A 100 8.08 -3.74 -3.06
C ILE A 100 9.33 -4.59 -3.34
N GLY A 101 10.06 -5.01 -2.29
CA GLY A 101 11.22 -5.88 -2.45
C GLY A 101 10.89 -7.25 -3.08
N ALA A 102 9.78 -7.87 -2.68
CA ALA A 102 9.33 -9.12 -3.26
C ALA A 102 9.01 -8.98 -4.76
N TYR A 103 8.31 -7.91 -5.14
CA TYR A 103 7.95 -7.65 -6.53
C TYR A 103 9.12 -7.20 -7.38
N PHE A 104 10.06 -6.49 -6.78
CA PHE A 104 11.34 -6.19 -7.42
C PHE A 104 12.06 -7.47 -7.85
N ALA A 105 12.03 -8.51 -7.00
CA ALA A 105 12.62 -9.80 -7.30
C ALA A 105 11.78 -10.66 -8.27
N ALA A 106 10.46 -10.50 -8.27
CA ALA A 106 9.54 -11.26 -9.12
C ALA A 106 9.44 -10.71 -10.56
N LEU A 107 9.70 -9.42 -10.77
CA LEU A 107 9.64 -8.80 -12.09
C LEU A 107 10.81 -9.24 -12.98
N PRO A 108 10.57 -9.58 -14.26
CA PRO A 108 11.64 -9.85 -15.19
C PRO A 108 12.37 -8.56 -15.59
N GLY A 109 13.70 -8.58 -15.54
CA GLY A 109 14.53 -7.47 -16.01
C GLY A 109 14.65 -6.32 -15.02
N GLN A 110 14.84 -5.11 -15.54
CA GLN A 110 14.99 -3.91 -14.72
C GLN A 110 13.63 -3.34 -14.37
N VAL A 111 13.44 -2.99 -13.10
CA VAL A 111 12.28 -2.20 -12.65
C VAL A 111 12.49 -0.75 -13.06
N ASP A 112 11.55 -0.19 -13.80
CA ASP A 112 11.62 1.20 -14.27
C ASP A 112 11.12 2.19 -13.21
N ALA A 113 10.07 1.83 -12.47
CA ALA A 113 9.43 2.75 -11.54
C ALA A 113 8.72 2.08 -10.36
N ILE A 114 8.55 2.85 -9.28
CA ILE A 114 7.64 2.59 -8.16
C ILE A 114 6.58 3.70 -8.15
N ILE A 115 5.30 3.34 -8.07
CA ILE A 115 4.20 4.31 -8.11
C ILE A 115 3.39 4.23 -6.81
N PHE A 116 3.28 5.35 -6.11
CA PHE A 116 2.32 5.56 -5.04
C PHE A 116 1.05 6.18 -5.62
N THR A 117 -0.11 5.69 -5.19
CA THR A 117 -1.41 6.18 -5.65
C THR A 117 -2.46 5.96 -4.57
N ALA A 118 -3.64 6.55 -4.74
CA ALA A 118 -4.79 6.57 -3.84
C ALA A 118 -4.49 7.10 -2.44
N GLY A 119 -5.54 7.51 -1.72
CA GLY A 119 -5.57 7.72 -0.26
C GLY A 119 -4.22 8.07 0.39
N ILE A 120 -3.59 7.10 1.07
CA ILE A 120 -2.31 7.27 1.77
C ILE A 120 -1.16 7.57 0.80
N GLY A 121 -1.09 6.86 -0.34
CA GLY A 121 0.00 6.98 -1.31
C GLY A 121 0.07 8.37 -1.94
N GLU A 122 -1.07 9.01 -2.19
CA GLU A 122 -1.13 10.38 -2.70
C GLU A 122 -0.93 11.44 -1.60
N ASN A 123 -1.60 11.27 -0.46
CA ASN A 123 -1.77 12.36 0.50
C ASN A 123 -0.75 12.36 1.65
N SER A 124 0.05 11.30 1.81
CA SER A 124 0.98 11.20 2.94
C SER A 124 2.45 11.12 2.49
N SER A 125 3.07 12.29 2.35
CA SER A 125 4.50 12.42 2.06
C SER A 125 5.39 11.75 3.11
N VAL A 126 4.99 11.82 4.39
CA VAL A 126 5.69 11.17 5.51
C VAL A 126 5.71 9.66 5.34
N ILE A 127 4.58 9.06 4.97
CA ILE A 127 4.50 7.60 4.79
C ILE A 127 5.29 7.16 3.56
N ARG A 128 5.22 7.89 2.43
CA ARG A 128 6.08 7.64 1.27
C ARG A 128 7.57 7.67 1.67
N ALA A 129 8.01 8.72 2.36
CA ALA A 129 9.40 8.85 2.80
C ALA A 129 9.82 7.69 3.72
N ARG A 130 8.97 7.28 4.66
CA ARG A 130 9.26 6.14 5.55
C ARG A 130 9.39 4.83 4.79
N ILE A 131 8.51 4.56 3.83
CA ILE A 131 8.57 3.36 2.98
C ILE A 131 9.87 3.35 2.16
N MET A 132 10.25 4.49 1.58
CA MET A 132 11.40 4.62 0.69
C MET A 132 12.76 4.63 1.41
N LYS A 133 12.81 5.00 2.69
CA LYS A 133 14.06 5.04 3.48
C LYS A 133 14.83 3.71 3.38
N GLY A 134 16.10 3.68 2.98
CA GLY A 134 16.86 2.42 2.89
C GLY A 134 16.45 1.46 1.76
N LEU A 135 15.51 1.84 0.87
CA LEU A 135 15.05 1.00 -0.22
C LEU A 135 15.86 1.30 -1.49
N PHE A 136 16.75 0.38 -1.89
CA PHE A 136 17.57 0.48 -3.11
C PHE A 136 18.25 1.85 -3.27
N GLU A 137 18.87 2.38 -2.21
CA GLU A 137 19.43 3.75 -2.17
C GLU A 137 20.52 4.00 -3.23
N ASP A 138 21.15 2.93 -3.74
CA ASP A 138 22.11 2.98 -4.84
C ASP A 138 21.44 3.18 -6.22
N ARG A 139 20.13 2.94 -6.32
CA ARG A 139 19.33 2.97 -7.56
C ARG A 139 18.13 3.91 -7.51
N ILE A 140 17.76 4.41 -6.33
CA ILE A 140 16.64 5.33 -6.13
C ILE A 140 17.17 6.61 -5.48
N TYR A 141 17.30 7.66 -6.28
CA TYR A 141 17.72 8.98 -5.80
C TYR A 141 16.47 9.76 -5.39
N PHE A 142 15.84 9.34 -4.29
CA PHE A 142 14.60 9.92 -3.78
C PHE A 142 14.76 11.42 -3.49
N ASP A 143 13.80 12.23 -3.92
CA ASP A 143 13.78 13.67 -3.70
C ASP A 143 12.77 14.06 -2.63
N SER A 144 13.28 14.31 -1.43
CA SER A 144 12.46 14.73 -0.28
C SER A 144 11.71 16.04 -0.55
N GLU A 145 12.30 16.97 -1.30
CA GLU A 145 11.67 18.28 -1.54
C GLU A 145 10.42 18.12 -2.40
N THR A 146 10.52 17.41 -3.53
CA THR A 146 9.35 17.15 -4.38
C THR A 146 8.33 16.24 -3.70
N ASN A 147 8.77 15.32 -2.84
CA ASN A 147 7.88 14.47 -2.04
C ASN A 147 7.00 15.26 -1.04
N GLU A 148 7.50 16.37 -0.48
CA GLU A 148 6.74 17.21 0.45
C GLU A 148 5.67 18.07 -0.24
N ARG A 149 5.79 18.28 -1.55
CA ARG A 149 4.80 19.02 -2.34
C ARG A 149 3.49 18.24 -2.42
N LYS A 150 2.38 18.98 -2.55
CA LYS A 150 1.08 18.38 -2.85
C LYS A 150 1.16 17.66 -4.20
N VAL A 151 0.58 16.46 -4.27
CA VAL A 151 0.51 15.71 -5.53
C VAL A 151 -0.37 16.46 -6.52
N GLU A 152 0.18 16.71 -7.70
CA GLU A 152 -0.49 17.39 -8.79
C GLU A 152 -1.54 16.46 -9.43
N SER A 153 -2.63 17.05 -9.94
CA SER A 153 -3.61 16.32 -10.73
C SER A 153 -3.03 15.86 -12.07
N GLY A 154 -3.59 14.81 -12.67
CA GLY A 154 -3.16 14.33 -13.98
C GLY A 154 -1.93 13.42 -13.84
N GLU A 155 -0.78 13.86 -14.36
CA GLU A 155 0.44 13.03 -14.43
C GLU A 155 1.11 12.78 -13.06
N GLY A 156 0.71 13.52 -12.02
CA GLY A 156 1.27 13.38 -10.68
C GLY A 156 2.67 13.98 -10.54
N ASN A 157 3.39 13.59 -9.48
CA ASN A 157 4.71 14.12 -9.16
C ASN A 157 5.78 13.03 -9.36
N LEU A 158 6.88 13.36 -10.05
CA LEU A 158 8.12 12.60 -10.02
C LEU A 158 8.85 12.89 -8.69
N LEU A 159 9.09 11.86 -7.90
CA LEU A 159 9.66 11.92 -6.54
C LEU A 159 11.14 11.51 -6.48
N THR A 160 11.82 11.53 -7.62
CA THR A 160 13.26 11.24 -7.71
C THR A 160 13.97 12.37 -8.41
N LYS A 161 15.25 12.54 -8.08
CA LYS A 161 16.15 13.46 -8.77
C LYS A 161 16.40 13.00 -10.21
N GLU A 162 16.92 13.91 -11.02
CA GLU A 162 17.41 13.58 -12.36
C GLU A 162 18.41 12.41 -12.29
N HIS A 163 18.38 11.58 -13.33
CA HIS A 163 19.25 10.41 -13.49
C HIS A 163 19.09 9.29 -12.45
N SER A 164 18.03 9.32 -11.63
CA SER A 164 17.69 8.16 -10.78
C SER A 164 17.46 6.92 -11.67
N PRO A 165 18.20 5.81 -11.46
CA PRO A 165 18.04 4.59 -12.26
C PRO A 165 16.64 3.96 -12.21
N ILE A 166 15.92 4.19 -11.11
CA ILE A 166 14.53 3.80 -10.91
C ILE A 166 13.76 5.07 -10.53
N ALA A 167 12.67 5.36 -11.23
CA ALA A 167 11.82 6.50 -10.91
C ALA A 167 10.86 6.16 -9.76
N VAL A 168 10.48 7.16 -8.97
CA VAL A 168 9.40 7.03 -7.99
C VAL A 168 8.37 8.08 -8.31
N TYR A 169 7.09 7.72 -8.36
CA TYR A 169 6.02 8.66 -8.62
C TYR A 169 4.98 8.65 -7.50
N ALA A 170 4.29 9.77 -7.34
CA ALA A 170 2.96 9.80 -6.73
C ALA A 170 1.96 10.25 -7.80
N ILE A 171 1.04 9.37 -8.20
CA ILE A 171 0.09 9.60 -9.30
C ILE A 171 -1.34 9.45 -8.76
N PRO A 172 -2.22 10.43 -8.96
CA PRO A 172 -3.63 10.29 -8.60
C PRO A 172 -4.31 9.15 -9.35
N THR A 173 -5.10 8.34 -8.65
CA THR A 173 -5.99 7.38 -9.32
C THR A 173 -7.35 8.03 -9.62
N ASP A 174 -7.96 7.64 -10.74
CA ASP A 174 -9.33 8.03 -11.13
C ASP A 174 -10.05 6.78 -11.64
N GLU A 175 -10.64 6.03 -10.70
CA GLU A 175 -11.33 4.77 -11.00
C GLU A 175 -12.62 5.02 -11.79
N GLU A 176 -13.33 6.10 -11.47
CA GLU A 176 -14.55 6.53 -12.15
C GLU A 176 -14.28 6.86 -13.62
N TRP A 177 -13.21 7.59 -13.93
CA TRP A 177 -12.81 7.88 -15.30
C TRP A 177 -12.45 6.61 -16.06
N MET A 178 -11.70 5.68 -15.45
CA MET A 178 -11.36 4.41 -16.08
C MET A 178 -12.62 3.59 -16.40
N ILE A 179 -13.58 3.50 -15.47
CA ILE A 179 -14.86 2.83 -15.68
C ILE A 179 -15.64 3.49 -16.84
N ALA A 180 -15.73 4.81 -16.85
CA ALA A 180 -16.44 5.56 -17.90
C ALA A 180 -15.80 5.35 -19.29
N ARG A 181 -14.47 5.37 -19.36
CA ARG A 181 -13.71 5.09 -20.60
C ARG A 181 -13.99 3.69 -21.12
N LEU A 182 -13.87 2.67 -20.27
CA LEU A 182 -14.12 1.28 -20.64
C LEU A 182 -15.56 1.05 -21.09
N ALA A 183 -16.52 1.67 -20.40
CA ALA A 183 -17.94 1.62 -20.79
C ALA A 183 -18.18 2.24 -22.17
N ARG A 184 -17.58 3.41 -22.46
CA ARG A 184 -17.65 4.04 -23.79
C ARG A 184 -17.03 3.15 -24.87
N ASP A 185 -15.83 2.62 -24.64
CA ASP A 185 -15.11 1.80 -25.62
C ASP A 185 -15.88 0.50 -25.95
N LEU A 186 -16.58 -0.08 -24.96
CA LEU A 186 -17.48 -1.21 -25.16
C LEU A 186 -18.74 -0.87 -25.98
N LEU A 187 -19.31 0.33 -25.79
CA LEU A 187 -20.47 0.78 -26.57
C LEU A 187 -20.11 1.07 -28.02
N VAL A 188 -18.95 1.68 -28.27
CA VAL A 188 -18.49 2.00 -29.63
C VAL A 188 -18.08 0.75 -30.41
N SER A 189 -17.48 -0.25 -29.76
CA SER A 189 -17.03 -1.49 -30.42
C SER A 189 -18.16 -2.46 -30.80
N LYS A 190 -19.38 -2.27 -30.26
CA LYS A 190 -20.58 -3.07 -30.59
C LYS A 190 -21.46 -2.43 -31.67
N ALA A 191 -21.18 -1.20 -32.08
CA ALA A 191 -21.87 -0.48 -33.16
C ALA A 191 -21.13 -0.67 -34.49
#